data_AF-A0A438KIS6-F1
#
_entry.id   AF-A0A438KIS6-F1
#
_cell.length_a   1.000
_cell.length_b   1.000
_cell.length_c   1.000
_cell.angle_alpha   90.00
_cell.angle_beta   90.00
_cell.angle_gamma   90.00
#
_symmetry.space_group_name_H-M   'P 1'
#
loop_
_entity.id
_entity.type
_entity.pdbx_description
1 polymer ?
#
loop_
_entity_poly.entity_id
_entity_poly.type
_entity_poly.pdbx_seq_one_letter_code
_entity_poly.pdbx_strand_id
1 'polypeptide(L)'
;MSSDPRTYNLINPIMKNTAPIHPYGWTALRFRSDNPGTWAFHCHMESHFYLGMGVVFEEGVERVGKLPSSIMGCGKAKGLRR
;
A
#
# COMPACT_ATOMS: atom_id res chain seq x y z
N MET A 1 19.64 -17.62 -0.21
CA MET A 1 18.21 -17.71 -0.52
C MET A 1 18.02 -17.50 -2.01
N SER A 2 17.51 -18.49 -2.73
CA SER A 2 17.23 -18.34 -4.17
C SER A 2 15.90 -17.62 -4.35
N SER A 3 15.91 -16.39 -4.84
CA SER A 3 14.73 -15.63 -5.24
C SER A 3 14.34 -15.97 -6.68
N ASP A 4 14.19 -17.27 -6.97
CA ASP A 4 13.95 -17.78 -8.31
C ASP A 4 12.48 -17.62 -8.74
N PRO A 5 12.16 -16.74 -9.70
CA PRO A 5 10.79 -16.52 -10.16
C PRO A 5 10.12 -17.77 -10.74
N ARG A 6 10.89 -18.79 -11.13
CA ARG A 6 10.37 -20.08 -11.63
C ARG A 6 9.56 -20.85 -10.58
N THR A 7 9.73 -20.53 -9.31
CA THR A 7 9.04 -21.18 -8.18
C THR A 7 7.70 -20.52 -7.81
N TYR A 8 7.34 -19.40 -8.44
CA TYR A 8 6.12 -18.68 -8.10
C TYR A 8 4.87 -19.46 -8.53
N ASN A 9 3.85 -19.52 -7.66
CA ASN A 9 2.53 -20.00 -8.05
C ASN A 9 1.81 -18.94 -8.89
N LEU A 10 1.90 -19.06 -10.22
CA LEU A 10 1.27 -18.14 -11.18
C LEU A 10 -0.11 -18.61 -11.67
N ILE A 11 -0.56 -19.82 -11.30
CA ILE A 11 -1.82 -20.40 -11.76
C ILE A 11 -2.96 -20.06 -10.80
N ASN A 12 -2.75 -20.25 -9.49
CA ASN A 12 -3.77 -20.01 -8.48
C ASN A 12 -3.15 -19.55 -7.15
N PRO A 13 -2.55 -18.36 -7.09
CA PRO A 13 -2.07 -17.78 -5.84
C PRO A 13 -3.25 -17.39 -4.93
N ILE A 14 -3.05 -17.44 -3.63
CA ILE A 14 -4.06 -17.02 -2.66
C ILE A 14 -4.23 -15.50 -2.67
N MET A 15 -5.49 -15.04 -2.72
CA MET A 15 -5.83 -13.62 -2.60
C MET A 15 -5.95 -13.24 -1.12
N LYS A 16 -5.13 -12.29 -0.65
CA LYS A 16 -5.09 -11.80 0.73
C LYS A 16 -4.72 -10.33 0.79
N ASN A 17 -5.06 -9.68 1.90
CA ASN A 17 -4.65 -8.31 2.24
C ASN A 17 -3.43 -8.26 3.19
N THR A 18 -3.20 -9.32 3.98
CA THR A 18 -2.09 -9.43 4.92
C THR A 18 -1.35 -10.76 4.71
N ALA A 19 -0.01 -10.72 4.69
CA ALA A 19 0.85 -11.89 4.60
C ALA A 19 2.06 -11.73 5.53
N PRO A 20 2.47 -12.77 6.27
CA PRO A 20 3.68 -12.71 7.08
C PRO A 20 4.94 -12.78 6.19
N ILE A 21 6.02 -12.22 6.70
CA ILE A 21 7.37 -12.49 6.25
C ILE A 21 8.09 -13.24 7.37
N HIS A 22 8.70 -14.37 7.04
CA HIS A 22 9.40 -15.20 8.03
C HIS A 22 10.86 -14.73 8.23
N PRO A 23 11.48 -15.01 9.39
CA PRO A 23 12.87 -14.65 9.64
C PRO A 23 13.79 -15.16 8.54
N TYR A 24 14.69 -14.28 8.07
CA TYR A 24 15.62 -14.58 6.97
C TYR A 24 14.90 -15.12 5.71
N GLY A 25 13.70 -14.65 5.44
CA GLY A 25 12.89 -15.03 4.28
C GLY A 25 12.45 -13.82 3.44
N TRP A 26 11.69 -14.09 2.39
CA TRP A 26 11.01 -13.09 1.56
C TRP A 26 9.66 -13.64 1.11
N THR A 27 8.73 -12.74 0.80
CA THR A 27 7.40 -13.07 0.26
C THR A 27 7.17 -12.21 -0.98
N ALA A 28 6.88 -12.83 -2.13
CA ALA A 28 6.51 -12.09 -3.34
C ALA A 28 5.00 -11.83 -3.38
N LEU A 29 4.62 -10.58 -3.64
CA LEU A 29 3.23 -10.15 -3.78
C LEU A 29 2.98 -9.67 -5.22
N ARG A 30 1.74 -9.80 -5.68
CA ARG A 30 1.25 -9.22 -6.94
C ARG A 30 -0.12 -8.62 -6.71
N PHE A 31 -0.31 -7.41 -7.20
CA PHE A 31 -1.61 -6.73 -7.21
C PHE A 31 -1.76 -5.96 -8.53
N ARG A 32 -2.99 -5.56 -8.85
CA ARG A 32 -3.29 -4.68 -9.98
C ARG A 32 -3.49 -3.27 -9.41
N SER A 33 -2.83 -2.28 -10.02
CA SER A 33 -3.01 -0.86 -9.70
C SER A 33 -4.21 -0.34 -10.50
N ASP A 34 -5.41 -0.55 -9.97
CA ASP A 34 -6.67 -0.22 -10.62
C ASP A 34 -7.63 0.61 -9.75
N ASN A 35 -7.14 1.15 -8.64
CA ASN A 35 -7.92 1.87 -7.64
C ASN A 35 -7.28 3.24 -7.29
N PRO A 36 -7.59 4.29 -8.07
CA PRO A 36 -7.03 5.63 -7.89
C PRO A 36 -7.01 6.13 -6.44
N GLY A 37 -5.83 6.50 -5.94
CA GLY A 37 -5.67 7.02 -4.60
C GLY A 37 -4.27 6.82 -4.02
N THR A 38 -4.22 6.95 -2.70
CA THR A 38 -3.00 6.81 -1.90
C THR A 38 -3.24 5.73 -0.85
N TRP A 39 -2.46 4.64 -0.89
CA TRP A 39 -2.68 3.42 -0.14
C TRP A 39 -1.51 3.09 0.78
N ALA A 40 -1.80 2.77 2.04
CA ALA A 40 -0.77 2.33 2.98
C ALA A 40 -0.43 0.86 2.76
N PHE A 41 0.87 0.54 2.77
CA PHE A 41 1.38 -0.82 2.86
C PHE A 41 2.43 -0.89 3.96
N HIS A 42 2.09 -1.52 5.08
CA HIS A 42 2.87 -1.42 6.32
C HIS A 42 2.90 -2.71 7.12
N CYS A 43 3.80 -2.77 8.10
CA CYS A 43 3.78 -3.83 9.09
C CYS A 43 2.55 -3.67 9.99
N HIS A 44 1.74 -4.72 10.11
CA HIS A 44 0.50 -4.68 10.91
C HIS A 44 0.74 -4.88 12.43
N MET A 45 1.99 -4.87 12.88
CA MET A 45 2.33 -4.70 14.30
C MET A 45 2.34 -3.22 14.64
N GLU A 46 1.46 -2.79 15.53
CA GLU A 46 1.25 -1.37 15.85
C GLU A 46 2.54 -0.66 16.28
N SER A 47 3.36 -1.30 17.13
CA SER A 47 4.64 -0.76 17.55
C SER A 47 5.61 -0.54 16.37
N HIS A 48 5.61 -1.43 15.39
CA HIS A 48 6.47 -1.31 14.21
C HIS A 48 5.96 -0.22 13.26
N PHE A 49 4.65 -0.13 13.06
CA PHE A 49 4.04 0.96 12.28
C PHE A 49 4.32 2.32 12.92
N TYR A 50 4.15 2.44 14.23
CA TYR A 50 4.46 3.65 15.00
C TYR A 50 5.93 4.07 14.86
N LEU A 51 6.84 3.09 14.81
CA LEU A 51 8.28 3.32 14.58
C LEU A 51 8.64 3.54 13.09
N GLY A 52 7.64 3.62 12.19
CA GLY A 52 7.84 4.00 10.79
C GLY A 52 7.98 2.85 9.79
N MET A 53 7.70 1.60 10.18
CA MET A 53 7.79 0.45 9.28
C MET A 53 6.59 0.37 8.32
N GLY A 54 6.58 1.22 7.30
CA GLY A 54 5.60 1.21 6.23
C GLY A 54 5.98 2.09 5.05
N VAL A 55 5.26 1.90 3.95
CA VAL A 55 5.34 2.72 2.74
C VAL A 55 3.94 3.14 2.31
N VAL A 56 3.89 4.11 1.41
CA VAL A 56 2.65 4.60 0.80
C VAL A 56 2.78 4.45 -0.71
N PHE A 57 1.79 3.80 -1.33
CA PHE A 57 1.65 3.74 -2.77
C PHE A 57 0.72 4.84 -3.25
N GLU A 58 1.18 5.62 -4.23
CA GLU A 58 0.36 6.59 -4.94
C GLU A 58 0.05 6.04 -6.32
N GLU A 59 -1.23 5.90 -6.66
CA GLU A 59 -1.64 5.44 -7.98
C GLU A 59 -2.78 6.27 -8.55
N GLY A 60 -2.65 6.66 -9.83
CA GLY A 60 -3.72 7.31 -10.58
C GLY A 60 -4.39 8.48 -9.87
N VAL A 61 -3.68 9.27 -9.06
CA VAL A 61 -4.27 10.33 -8.23
C VAL A 61 -4.99 11.40 -9.06
N GLU A 62 -4.59 11.59 -10.32
CA GLU A 62 -5.27 12.44 -11.30
C GLU A 62 -6.68 11.95 -11.67
N ARG A 63 -6.99 10.68 -11.39
CA ARG A 63 -8.30 10.05 -11.63
C ARG A 63 -9.18 10.05 -10.37
N VAL A 64 -8.67 10.54 -9.23
CA VAL A 64 -9.47 10.70 -8.02
C VAL A 64 -10.49 11.83 -8.23
N GLY A 65 -11.75 11.55 -7.90
CA GLY A 65 -12.82 12.53 -8.02
C GLY A 65 -12.65 13.74 -7.09
N LYS A 66 -13.61 14.68 -7.15
CA LYS A 66 -13.59 15.85 -6.27
C LYS A 66 -13.67 15.41 -4.80
N LEU A 67 -12.61 15.70 -4.05
CA LEU A 67 -12.56 15.40 -2.61
C LEU A 67 -13.58 16.25 -1.83
N PRO A 68 -14.20 15.69 -0.77
CA PRO A 68 -15.08 16.46 0.10
C PRO A 68 -14.37 17.67 0.73
N SER A 69 -15.01 18.82 0.75
CA SER A 69 -14.42 20.03 1.36
C SER A 69 -14.17 19.87 2.87
N SER A 70 -14.83 18.91 3.53
CA SER A 70 -14.67 18.58 4.94
C SER A 70 -13.30 18.02 5.29
N ILE A 71 -12.61 17.35 4.34
CA ILE A 71 -11.29 16.74 4.60
C ILE A 71 -10.11 17.66 4.24
N MET A 72 -10.38 18.81 3.60
CA MET A 72 -9.36 19.79 3.16
C MET A 72 -9.07 20.85 4.23
N GLY A 73 -9.14 20.51 5.51
CA GLY A 73 -9.10 21.45 6.63
C GLY A 73 -7.74 21.67 7.30
N CYS A 74 -6.73 20.88 6.95
CA CYS A 74 -5.44 20.82 7.66
C CYS A 74 -4.24 21.10 6.76
N GLY A 75 -3.09 21.41 7.39
CA GLY A 75 -1.81 21.61 6.70
C GLY A 75 -1.88 22.55 5.49
N LYS A 76 -1.18 22.18 4.41
CA LYS A 76 -1.23 22.92 3.13
C LYS A 76 -2.58 22.77 2.41
N ALA A 77 -3.33 21.70 2.68
CA ALA A 77 -4.64 21.47 2.05
C ALA A 77 -5.67 22.55 2.40
N LYS A 78 -5.55 23.19 3.58
CA LYS A 78 -6.38 24.34 3.98
C LYS A 78 -6.31 25.51 2.98
N GLY A 79 -5.17 25.70 2.31
CA GLY A 79 -4.96 26.76 1.31
C GLY A 79 -5.50 26.42 -0.08
N LEU A 80 -5.79 25.14 -0.36
CA LEU A 80 -6.34 24.66 -1.63
C LEU A 80 -7.87 24.83 -1.71
N ARG A 81 -8.50 25.30 -0.63
CA ARG A 81 -9.95 25.48 -0.48
C ARG A 81 -10.47 26.77 -1.16
N ARG A 82 -9.74 27.33 -2.12
CA ARG A 82 -10.15 28.53 -2.87
C ARG A 82 -11.08 28.17 -4.01
#